data_AF-A0A840R7R4-F1
#
_entry.id   AF-A0A840R7R4-F1
#
_cell.length_a   1.000
_cell.length_b   1.000
_cell.length_c   1.000
_cell.angle_alpha   90.00
_cell.angle_beta   90.00
_cell.angle_gamma   90.00
#
_symmetry.space_group_name_H-M   'P 1'
#
loop_
_entity.id
_entity.type
_entity.pdbx_description
1 polymer ?
#
loop_
_entity_poly.entity_id
_entity_poly.type
_entity_poly.pdbx_seq_one_letter_code
_entity_poly.pdbx_strand_id
1 'polypeptide(L)'
;MSRKFSQYDEHWKGVAHIRIPLAVLDSPAWRVLAFSDKALYADLRAKLRSTNNGNINATLSEMKHRGWSSSATLWKSLRNLERMGLIAQTRQGGIGGMSKICNLYRFTDLPVHDFPKQEPVNNSV
;
A
#
# COMPACT_ATOMS: atom_id res chain seq x y z
N MET A 1 6.17 -13.88 33.21
CA MET A 1 7.19 -12.81 33.20
C MET A 1 6.66 -11.63 32.41
N SER A 2 6.28 -10.53 33.08
CA SER A 2 5.86 -9.30 32.40
C SER A 2 7.11 -8.60 31.84
N ARG A 3 7.17 -8.38 30.53
CA ARG A 3 8.27 -7.65 29.89
C ARG A 3 8.22 -6.21 30.43
N LYS A 4 9.19 -5.83 31.26
CA LYS A 4 9.35 -4.42 31.65
C LYS A 4 9.68 -3.64 30.38
N PHE A 5 8.77 -2.76 29.96
CA PHE A 5 9.02 -1.84 28.85
C PHE A 5 10.23 -0.97 29.22
N SER A 6 11.19 -0.89 28.31
CA SER A 6 12.42 -0.11 28.47
C SER A 6 12.12 1.37 28.37
N GLN A 7 12.96 2.24 28.93
CA GLN A 7 12.84 3.71 28.83
C GLN A 7 12.73 4.21 27.37
N TYR A 8 13.22 3.41 26.41
CA TYR A 8 13.06 3.66 24.96
C TYR A 8 11.65 3.37 24.42
N ASP A 9 10.78 2.68 25.13
CA ASP A 9 9.43 2.42 24.67
C ASP A 9 8.50 3.63 24.88
N GLU A 10 8.90 4.59 25.72
CA GLU A 10 8.11 5.79 25.99
C GLU A 10 8.15 6.83 24.86
N HIS A 11 9.23 6.90 24.07
CA HIS A 11 9.36 7.92 23.03
C HIS A 11 8.50 7.67 21.78
N TRP A 12 7.95 6.47 21.62
CA TRP A 12 7.04 6.15 20.51
C TRP A 12 5.56 6.36 20.87
N LYS A 13 5.23 6.62 22.13
CA LYS A 13 3.86 6.89 22.55
C LYS A 13 3.38 8.18 21.87
N GLY A 14 2.31 8.08 21.09
CA GLY A 14 1.75 9.21 20.34
C GLY A 14 2.45 9.53 19.01
N VAL A 15 3.55 8.85 18.67
CA VAL A 15 4.24 9.05 17.39
C VAL A 15 3.69 8.09 16.33
N ALA A 16 3.31 8.64 15.18
CA ALA A 16 2.86 7.85 14.04
C ALA A 16 4.01 6.99 13.50
N HIS A 17 3.78 5.69 13.41
CA HIS A 17 4.73 4.71 12.89
C HIS A 17 4.02 3.69 12.01
N ILE A 18 4.76 3.06 11.10
CA ILE A 18 4.27 1.94 10.32
C ILE A 18 4.57 0.63 11.07
N ARG A 19 3.65 -0.32 10.97
CA ARG A 19 3.86 -1.68 11.46
C ARG A 19 3.95 -2.65 10.29
N ILE A 20 5.04 -3.40 10.26
CA ILE A 20 5.27 -4.50 9.33
C ILE A 20 5.51 -5.75 10.17
N PRO A 21 4.68 -6.80 10.05
CA PRO A 21 4.91 -8.05 10.77
C PRO A 21 6.24 -8.67 10.38
N LEU A 22 6.98 -9.22 11.35
CA LEU A 22 8.26 -9.90 11.08
C LEU A 22 8.08 -11.07 10.08
N ALA A 23 6.96 -11.79 10.15
CA ALA A 23 6.63 -12.84 9.18
C ALA A 23 6.63 -12.35 7.72
N VAL A 24 6.28 -11.09 7.46
CA VAL A 24 6.39 -10.49 6.13
C VAL A 24 7.85 -10.25 5.78
N LEU A 25 8.63 -9.65 6.69
CA LEU A 25 10.04 -9.34 6.46
C LEU A 25 10.92 -10.60 6.29
N ASP A 26 10.60 -11.67 7.00
CA ASP A 26 11.33 -12.95 6.97
C ASP A 26 10.90 -13.84 5.78
N SER A 27 9.82 -13.46 5.09
CA SER A 27 9.29 -14.22 3.97
C SER A 27 10.29 -14.29 2.79
N PRO A 28 10.31 -15.38 2.01
CA PRO A 28 11.08 -15.44 0.76
C PRO A 28 10.67 -14.33 -0.22
N ALA A 29 9.37 -14.00 -0.27
CA ALA A 29 8.82 -12.92 -1.08
C ALA A 29 9.51 -11.58 -0.80
N TRP A 30 9.73 -11.23 0.48
CA TRP A 30 10.42 -9.99 0.85
C TRP A 30 11.91 -10.01 0.51
N ARG A 31 12.57 -11.16 0.70
CA ARG A 31 14.01 -11.29 0.47
C ARG A 31 14.42 -11.03 -0.97
N VAL A 32 13.60 -11.44 -1.94
CA VAL A 32 13.89 -11.29 -3.37
C VAL A 32 13.54 -9.92 -3.96
N LEU A 33 12.88 -9.05 -3.18
CA LEU A 33 12.52 -7.71 -3.63
C LEU A 33 13.75 -6.83 -3.86
N ALA A 34 13.70 -6.01 -4.92
CA ALA A 34 14.67 -4.94 -5.12
C ALA A 34 14.50 -3.83 -4.07
N PHE A 35 15.54 -3.00 -3.90
CA PHE A 35 15.49 -1.87 -2.97
C PHE A 35 14.34 -0.90 -3.26
N SER A 36 14.05 -0.62 -4.53
CA SER A 36 12.91 0.21 -4.94
C SER A 36 11.57 -0.41 -4.52
N ASP A 37 11.44 -1.73 -4.58
CA ASP A 37 10.19 -2.42 -4.24
C ASP A 37 9.95 -2.36 -2.73
N LYS A 38 11.00 -2.55 -1.93
CA LYS A 38 10.95 -2.40 -0.46
C LYS A 38 10.62 -0.95 -0.06
N ALA A 39 11.23 0.04 -0.72
CA ALA A 39 10.93 1.45 -0.50
C ALA A 39 9.48 1.77 -0.84
N LEU A 40 8.97 1.28 -1.98
CA LEU A 40 7.58 1.47 -2.37
C LEU A 40 6.63 0.85 -1.35
N TYR A 41 6.91 -0.38 -0.90
CA TYR A 41 6.10 -1.03 0.13
C TYR A 41 5.99 -0.16 1.38
N ALA A 42 7.11 0.39 1.88
CA ALA A 42 7.12 1.26 3.04
C ALA A 42 6.32 2.56 2.81
N ASP A 43 6.48 3.20 1.65
CA ASP A 43 5.74 4.42 1.30
C ASP A 43 4.23 4.17 1.21
N LEU A 44 3.81 3.07 0.60
CA LEU A 44 2.40 2.66 0.58
C LEU A 44 1.90 2.33 1.99
N ARG A 45 2.73 1.70 2.83
CA ARG A 45 2.37 1.35 4.20
C ARG A 45 2.19 2.60 5.07
N ALA A 46 2.93 3.67 4.78
CA ALA A 46 2.75 4.96 5.44
C ALA A 46 1.40 5.64 5.09
N LYS A 47 0.77 5.28 3.97
CA LYS A 47 -0.57 5.74 3.57
C LYS A 47 -1.70 4.91 4.20
N LEU A 48 -1.37 3.74 4.76
CA LEU A 48 -2.33 2.88 5.43
C LEU A 48 -2.90 3.55 6.68
N ARG A 49 -4.20 3.42 6.86
CA ARG A 49 -5.00 3.81 8.03
C ARG A 49 -5.83 2.60 8.44
N SER A 50 -6.46 2.67 9.61
CA SER A 50 -7.24 1.55 10.17
C SER A 50 -8.40 1.09 9.30
N THR A 51 -8.87 1.89 8.34
CA THR A 51 -10.06 1.61 7.54
C THR A 51 -9.81 1.52 6.04
N ASN A 52 -8.63 1.91 5.54
CA ASN A 52 -8.42 2.11 4.09
C ASN A 52 -7.64 1.00 3.39
N ASN A 53 -7.48 -0.18 4.01
CA ASN A 53 -6.86 -1.32 3.33
C ASN A 53 -7.73 -1.79 2.16
N GLY A 54 -7.32 -1.48 0.93
CA GLY A 54 -8.12 -1.63 -0.29
C GLY A 54 -8.42 -0.33 -1.02
N ASN A 55 -8.05 0.81 -0.44
CA ASN A 55 -8.18 2.13 -1.06
C ASN A 55 -6.84 2.89 -1.02
N ILE A 56 -5.73 2.19 -1.27
CA ILE A 56 -4.40 2.81 -1.35
C ILE A 56 -4.07 3.04 -2.82
N ASN A 57 -3.92 4.30 -3.21
CA ASN A 57 -3.48 4.67 -4.55
C ASN A 57 -1.95 4.85 -4.59
N ALA A 58 -1.37 4.62 -5.76
CA ALA A 58 0.06 4.78 -6.03
C ALA A 58 0.27 5.66 -7.27
N THR A 59 -0.46 6.77 -7.36
CA THR A 59 -0.34 7.67 -8.51
C THR A 59 1.01 8.38 -8.48
N LEU A 60 1.64 8.57 -9.65
CA LEU A 60 2.94 9.25 -9.69
C LEU A 60 2.87 10.66 -9.11
N SER A 61 1.77 11.39 -9.31
CA SER A 61 1.55 12.72 -8.72
C SER A 61 1.69 12.72 -7.20
N GLU A 62 1.11 11.73 -6.52
CA GLU A 62 1.24 11.61 -5.06
C GLU A 62 2.61 11.11 -4.64
N MET A 63 3.15 10.13 -5.38
CA MET A 63 4.44 9.52 -5.05
C MET A 63 5.62 10.48 -5.29
N LYS A 64 5.46 11.52 -6.12
CA LYS A 64 6.46 12.59 -6.26
C LYS A 64 6.79 13.27 -4.93
N HIS A 65 5.79 13.45 -4.06
CA HIS A 65 6.02 14.00 -2.71
C HIS A 65 6.82 13.06 -1.79
N ARG A 66 6.92 11.79 -2.18
CA ARG A 66 7.76 10.75 -1.54
C ARG A 66 9.10 10.54 -2.27
N GLY A 67 9.43 11.38 -3.25
CA GLY A 67 10.69 11.31 -3.99
C GLY A 67 10.66 10.46 -5.26
N TRP A 68 9.50 9.96 -5.70
CA TRP A 68 9.40 9.16 -6.92
C TRP A 68 9.32 10.04 -8.16
N SER A 69 10.34 9.96 -9.02
CA SER A 69 10.42 10.72 -10.28
C SER A 69 10.09 9.88 -11.52
N SER A 70 10.34 8.57 -11.46
CA SER A 70 10.18 7.65 -12.61
C SER A 70 8.88 6.84 -12.53
N SER A 71 8.00 7.03 -13.50
CA SER A 71 6.80 6.20 -13.69
C SER A 71 7.14 4.74 -13.93
N ALA A 72 8.20 4.47 -14.70
CA ALA A 72 8.64 3.12 -15.04
C ALA A 72 9.11 2.35 -13.80
N THR A 73 9.88 3.00 -12.92
CA THR A 73 10.34 2.38 -11.67
C THR A 73 9.16 2.10 -10.74
N LEU A 74 8.27 3.09 -10.56
CA LEU A 74 7.06 2.92 -9.75
C LEU A 74 6.20 1.76 -10.25
N TRP A 75 5.96 1.69 -11.57
CA TRP A 75 5.16 0.63 -12.17
C TRP A 75 5.82 -0.74 -12.04
N LYS A 76 7.13 -0.85 -12.27
CA LYS A 76 7.89 -2.09 -12.08
C LYS A 76 7.80 -2.58 -10.64
N SER A 77 7.97 -1.67 -9.68
CA SER A 77 7.88 -2.00 -8.26
C SER A 77 6.47 -2.43 -7.84
N LEU A 78 5.41 -1.78 -8.34
CA LEU A 78 4.03 -2.24 -8.12
C LEU A 78 3.84 -3.67 -8.64
N ARG A 79 4.27 -3.95 -9.88
CA ARG A 79 4.16 -5.30 -10.45
C ARG A 79 4.94 -6.35 -9.68
N ASN A 80 6.14 -6.02 -9.20
CA ASN A 80 6.92 -6.94 -8.37
C ASN A 80 6.22 -7.24 -7.04
N LEU A 81 5.71 -6.22 -6.35
CA LEU A 81 4.98 -6.40 -5.09
C LEU A 81 3.69 -7.21 -5.27
N GLU A 82 2.96 -6.99 -6.36
CA GLU A 82 1.78 -7.79 -6.72
C GLU A 82 2.13 -9.24 -7.03
N ARG A 83 3.16 -9.47 -7.85
CA ARG A 83 3.62 -10.83 -8.21
C ARG A 83 4.12 -11.62 -7.01
N MET A 84 4.76 -10.95 -6.06
CA MET A 84 5.20 -11.56 -4.80
C MET A 84 4.06 -11.75 -3.79
N GLY A 85 2.85 -11.31 -4.11
CA GLY A 85 1.67 -11.46 -3.27
C GLY A 85 1.69 -10.61 -2.00
N LEU A 86 2.50 -9.55 -1.94
CA LEU A 86 2.60 -8.64 -0.80
C LEU A 86 1.54 -7.53 -0.84
N ILE A 87 1.11 -7.18 -2.05
CA ILE A 87 -0.03 -6.31 -2.30
C ILE A 87 -0.94 -6.95 -3.34
N ALA A 88 -2.19 -6.51 -3.40
CA ALA A 88 -3.13 -6.90 -4.46
C ALA A 88 -3.90 -5.68 -4.94
N GLN A 89 -4.16 -5.60 -6.25
CA GLN A 89 -5.03 -4.58 -6.81
C GLN A 89 -6.49 -4.86 -6.43
N THR A 90 -7.17 -3.87 -5.84
CA THR A 90 -8.59 -3.94 -5.48
C THR A 90 -9.49 -3.32 -6.54
N ARG A 91 -9.01 -2.28 -7.23
CA ARG A 91 -9.71 -1.64 -8.35
C ARG A 91 -8.76 -1.42 -9.49
N GLN A 92 -9.16 -1.87 -10.68
CA GLN A 92 -8.50 -1.51 -11.92
C GLN A 92 -8.85 -0.07 -12.27
N GLY A 93 -7.82 0.75 -12.44
CA GLY A 93 -7.92 2.08 -13.01
C GLY A 93 -8.22 2.01 -14.51
N GLY A 94 -8.64 3.13 -15.07
CA GLY A 94 -9.08 3.20 -16.47
C GLY A 94 -9.57 4.59 -16.82
N ILE A 95 -10.04 4.74 -18.06
CA ILE A 95 -10.77 5.94 -18.48
C ILE A 95 -12.24 5.59 -18.41
N GLY A 96 -12.98 6.22 -17.49
CA GLY A 96 -14.41 6.03 -17.32
C GLY A 96 -15.08 7.37 -17.13
N GLY A 97 -16.20 7.61 -17.84
CA GLY A 97 -17.00 8.83 -17.68
C GLY A 97 -16.18 10.12 -17.68
N MET A 98 -15.37 10.35 -18.72
CA MET A 98 -14.51 11.53 -18.88
C MET A 98 -13.40 11.73 -17.84
N SER A 99 -13.16 10.79 -16.92
CA SER A 99 -12.13 10.93 -15.87
C SER A 99 -11.17 9.75 -15.82
N LYS A 100 -9.91 10.03 -15.46
CA LYS A 100 -8.88 9.01 -15.26
C LYS A 100 -8.99 8.44 -13.84
N ILE A 101 -9.35 7.17 -13.74
CA ILE A 101 -9.45 6.43 -12.49
C ILE A 101 -8.10 5.76 -12.22
N CYS A 102 -7.59 5.89 -11.00
CA CYS A 102 -6.33 5.25 -10.59
C CYS A 102 -6.54 3.82 -10.07
N ASN A 103 -5.50 3.01 -10.19
CA ASN A 103 -5.44 1.70 -9.54
C ASN A 103 -5.44 1.88 -8.03
N LEU A 104 -6.22 1.04 -7.34
CA LEU A 104 -6.22 0.93 -5.90
C LEU A 104 -5.64 -0.42 -5.48
N TYR A 105 -4.94 -0.41 -4.35
CA TYR A 105 -4.25 -1.57 -3.81
C TYR A 105 -4.61 -1.79 -2.35
N ARG A 106 -4.40 -3.04 -1.92
CA ARG A 106 -4.42 -3.47 -0.52
C ARG A 106 -3.14 -4.22 -0.18
N PHE A 107 -2.83 -4.28 1.10
CA PHE A 107 -1.87 -5.24 1.62
C PHE A 107 -2.54 -6.58 1.89
N THR A 108 -1.82 -7.66 1.64
CA THR A 108 -2.33 -9.03 1.78
C THR A 108 -2.15 -9.60 3.19
N ASP A 109 -1.27 -9.01 4.00
CA ASP A 109 -1.04 -9.37 5.41
C ASP A 109 -2.12 -8.82 6.36
N LEU A 110 -3.05 -8.00 5.85
CA LEU A 110 -4.12 -7.37 6.60
C LEU A 110 -5.50 -7.78 6.05
N PRO A 111 -6.52 -7.87 6.92
CA PRO A 111 -7.89 -8.10 6.46
C PRO A 111 -8.31 -6.98 5.52
N VAL A 112 -9.09 -7.33 4.51
CA VAL A 112 -9.70 -6.35 3.59
C VAL A 112 -10.93 -5.80 4.28
N HIS A 113 -11.08 -4.48 4.30
CA HIS A 113 -12.35 -3.89 4.72
C HIS A 113 -13.29 -3.89 3.53
N ASP A 114 -14.52 -4.37 3.74
CA ASP A 114 -15.56 -4.32 2.72
C ASP A 114 -15.87 -2.85 2.39
N PHE A 115 -15.54 -2.45 1.17
CA PHE A 115 -16.02 -1.21 0.58
C PHE A 115 -17.12 -1.56 -0.42
N PRO A 116 -18.28 -0.88 -0.40
CA PRO A 116 -19.29 -1.09 -1.42
C PRO A 116 -18.65 -0.81 -2.79
N LYS A 117 -18.70 -1.80 -3.69
CA LYS A 117 -18.33 -1.60 -5.09
C LYS A 117 -19.17 -0.43 -5.60
N GLN A 118 -18.52 0.63 -6.06
CA GLN A 118 -19.23 1.66 -6.80
C GLN A 118 -19.67 1.01 -8.12
N GLU A 119 -20.95 0.66 -8.22
CA GLU A 119 -21.53 0.23 -9.48
C GLU A 119 -21.37 1.37 -10.50
N PRO A 120 -21.10 1.04 -11.77
CA PRO A 120 -21.13 2.06 -12.81
C PRO A 120 -22.51 2.70 -12.79
N VAL A 121 -22.56 4.02 -12.59
CA VAL A 121 -23.79 4.80 -12.72
C VAL A 121 -24.30 4.59 -14.14
N ASN A 122 -25.36 3.80 -14.28
CA ASN A 122 -26.11 3.64 -15.51
C ASN A 122 -26.83 4.97 -15.81
N ASN A 123 -26.17 5.87 -16.51
CA ASN A 123 -26.85 7.00 -17.14
C ASN A 123 -27.50 6.50 -18.43
N SER A 124 -28.72 5.97 -18.28
CA SER A 124 -29.67 5.78 -19.37
C SER A 124 -30.81 6.78 -19.20
N VAL A 125 -30.70 7.92 -19.88
CA VAL A 125 -31.82 8.69 -20.46
C VAL A 125 -31.32 9.30 -21.76
#